data_AF-A0A0C2WPC8-F1
#
_entry.id   AF-A0A0C2WPC8-F1
#
_cell.length_a   1.000
_cell.length_b   1.000
_cell.length_c   1.000
_cell.angle_alpha   90.00
_cell.angle_beta   90.00
_cell.angle_gamma   90.00
#
_symmetry.space_group_name_H-M   'P 1'
#
loop_
_entity.id
_entity.type
_entity.pdbx_description
1 polymer ?
#
loop_
_entity_poly.entity_id
_entity_poly.type
_entity_poly.pdbx_seq_one_letter_code
_entity_poly.pdbx_strand_id
1 'polypeptide(L)'
;MFDSLKRFLERLSSRLDTPIKPALRDYVKDIFFNLLVLLDDMKEKMTIAFPKRLRGTLAKLKQLLEEESAMMNVEILEQQANITDLLRDPDPVLRWLSAPDVSTSHDDAVNKRHGNSGGWFMSRDDYNKWKTEENSFMWIHGMTGSGKTVL
;
A
#
# COMPACT_ATOMS: atom_id res chain seq x y z
N MET A 1 -16.06 45.97 4.25
CA MET A 1 -16.57 46.19 5.62
C MET A 1 -15.75 47.24 6.38
N PHE A 2 -14.47 47.01 6.68
CA PHE A 2 -13.62 47.95 7.43
C PHE A 2 -13.50 49.35 6.80
N ASP A 3 -13.34 49.45 5.48
CA ASP A 3 -13.21 50.76 4.79
C ASP A 3 -14.51 51.58 4.77
N SER A 4 -15.67 50.91 4.86
CA SER A 4 -16.98 51.57 4.98
C SER A 4 -17.17 52.14 6.38
N LEU A 5 -16.73 51.39 7.40
CA LEU A 5 -16.81 51.81 8.80
C LEU A 5 -15.81 52.94 9.10
N LYS A 6 -14.57 52.86 8.59
CA LYS A 6 -13.56 53.92 8.69
C LYS A 6 -14.08 55.25 8.11
N ARG A 7 -14.62 55.22 6.89
CA ARG A 7 -15.24 56.39 6.24
C ARG A 7 -16.43 56.95 7.00
N PHE A 8 -17.22 56.11 7.66
CA PHE A 8 -18.33 56.57 8.51
C PHE A 8 -17.82 57.34 9.73
N LEU A 9 -16.80 56.81 10.42
CA LEU A 9 -16.21 57.47 11.60
C LEU A 9 -15.52 58.79 11.23
N GLU A 10 -14.81 58.85 10.10
CA GLU A 10 -14.20 60.08 9.58
C GLU A 10 -15.27 61.14 9.27
N ARG A 11 -16.38 60.75 8.65
CA ARG A 11 -17.52 61.64 8.40
C ARG A 11 -18.16 62.12 9.70
N LEU A 12 -18.33 61.25 10.69
CA LEU A 12 -18.92 61.63 11.97
C LEU A 12 -18.01 62.61 12.73
N SER A 13 -16.70 62.38 12.70
CA SER A 13 -15.68 63.27 13.27
C SER A 13 -15.71 64.66 12.65
N SER A 14 -15.86 64.76 11.32
CA SER A 14 -15.97 66.06 10.61
C SER A 14 -17.24 66.86 10.98
N ARG A 15 -18.30 66.20 11.44
CA ARG A 15 -19.55 66.85 11.86
C ARG A 15 -19.51 67.36 13.29
N LEU A 16 -18.53 66.95 14.09
CA LEU A 16 -18.34 67.40 15.47
C LEU A 16 -17.67 68.79 15.58
N ASP A 17 -17.31 69.42 14.46
CA ASP A 17 -16.79 70.79 14.42
C ASP A 17 -17.89 71.89 14.56
N THR A 18 -19.15 71.50 14.83
CA THR A 18 -20.28 72.36 15.24
C THR A 18 -20.10 72.96 16.65
N PRO A 19 -20.86 74.00 17.08
CA PRO A 19 -20.62 74.72 18.34
C PRO A 19 -21.10 73.91 19.56
N ILE A 20 -20.32 72.90 19.92
CA ILE A 20 -20.47 72.09 21.14
C ILE A 20 -19.42 72.60 22.14
N LYS A 21 -19.71 72.48 23.45
CA LYS A 21 -18.77 72.86 24.52
C LYS A 21 -17.39 72.19 24.31
N PRO A 22 -16.26 72.92 24.39
CA PRO A 22 -14.93 72.42 24.04
C PRO A 22 -14.54 71.11 24.73
N ALA A 23 -14.79 71.00 26.04
CA ALA A 23 -14.45 69.80 26.81
C ALA A 23 -15.19 68.53 26.34
N LEU A 24 -16.42 68.65 25.86
CA LEU A 24 -17.19 67.53 25.32
C LEU A 24 -16.69 67.14 23.92
N ARG A 25 -16.26 68.12 23.13
CA ARG A 25 -15.67 67.90 21.80
C ARG A 25 -14.37 67.09 21.90
N ASP A 26 -13.50 67.43 22.85
CA ASP A 26 -12.21 66.78 23.02
C ASP A 26 -12.38 65.32 23.47
N TYR A 27 -13.25 65.06 24.46
CA TYR A 27 -13.55 63.70 24.91
C TYR A 27 -14.10 62.80 23.78
N VAL A 28 -15.01 63.36 22.97
CA VAL A 28 -15.60 62.62 21.85
C VAL A 28 -14.55 62.36 20.76
N LYS A 29 -13.65 63.31 20.48
CA LYS A 29 -12.54 63.14 19.54
C LYS A 29 -11.59 62.03 19.97
N ASP A 30 -11.25 61.96 21.26
CA ASP A 30 -10.41 60.89 21.81
C ASP A 30 -11.06 59.51 21.64
N ILE A 31 -12.36 59.40 21.87
CA ILE A 31 -13.10 58.15 21.63
C ILE A 31 -13.02 57.74 20.16
N PHE A 32 -13.26 58.66 19.23
CA PHE A 32 -13.16 58.38 17.79
C PHE A 32 -11.76 57.98 17.37
N PHE A 33 -10.74 58.66 17.90
CA PHE A 33 -9.35 58.34 17.63
C PHE A 33 -9.01 56.92 18.09
N ASN A 34 -9.37 56.57 19.32
CA ASN A 34 -9.16 55.22 19.86
C ASN A 34 -9.90 54.15 19.05
N LEU A 35 -11.13 54.44 18.60
CA LEU A 35 -11.90 53.54 17.73
C LEU A 35 -11.25 53.34 16.37
N LEU A 36 -10.69 54.39 15.76
CA LEU A 36 -9.95 54.32 14.51
C LEU A 36 -8.69 53.45 14.64
N VAL A 37 -7.92 53.66 15.71
CA VAL A 37 -6.71 52.87 16.01
C VAL A 37 -7.06 51.39 16.20
N LEU A 38 -8.11 51.09 16.97
CA LEU A 38 -8.59 49.71 17.16
C LEU A 38 -9.04 49.07 15.84
N LEU A 39 -9.69 49.84 14.96
CA LEU A 39 -10.11 49.34 13.66
C LEU A 39 -8.95 48.99 12.74
N ASP A 40 -7.91 49.82 12.72
CA ASP A 40 -6.72 49.55 11.92
C ASP A 40 -5.96 48.32 12.46
N ASP A 41 -5.81 48.18 13.79
CA ASP A 41 -5.22 46.98 14.42
C ASP A 41 -6.04 45.71 14.14
N MET A 42 -7.37 45.78 14.26
CA MET A 42 -8.25 44.65 13.91
C MET A 42 -8.14 44.29 12.43
N LYS A 43 -8.10 45.28 11.54
CA LYS A 43 -7.95 45.06 10.09
C LYS A 43 -6.62 44.38 9.79
N GLU A 44 -5.52 44.83 10.39
CA GLU A 44 -4.20 44.21 10.22
C GLU A 44 -4.21 42.75 10.69
N LYS A 45 -4.69 42.50 11.92
CA LYS A 45 -4.76 41.16 12.50
C LYS A 45 -5.64 40.22 11.68
N MET A 46 -6.78 40.70 11.18
CA MET A 46 -7.69 39.89 10.38
C MET A 46 -7.18 39.64 8.97
N THR A 47 -6.45 40.59 8.37
CA THR A 47 -5.95 40.48 6.99
C THR A 47 -4.64 39.71 6.90
N ILE A 48 -3.76 39.85 7.90
CA ILE A 48 -2.39 39.32 7.84
C ILE A 48 -2.20 38.19 8.86
N ALA A 49 -2.42 38.49 10.15
CA ALA A 49 -2.05 37.56 11.22
C ALA A 49 -2.94 36.31 11.24
N PHE A 50 -4.25 36.46 11.05
CA PHE A 50 -5.19 35.35 11.07
C PHE A 50 -4.95 34.36 9.90
N PRO A 51 -4.85 34.78 8.62
CA PRO A 51 -4.53 33.85 7.53
C PRO A 51 -3.15 33.21 7.66
N LYS A 52 -2.17 33.91 8.24
CA LYS A 52 -0.84 33.34 8.52
C LYS A 52 -0.93 32.22 9.56
N ARG A 53 -1.66 32.45 10.66
CA ARG A 53 -1.92 31.44 11.70
C ARG A 53 -2.67 30.24 11.12
N LEU A 54 -3.74 30.48 10.37
CA LEU A 54 -4.54 29.44 9.75
C LEU A 54 -3.70 28.60 8.78
N ARG A 55 -2.90 29.23 7.91
CA ARG A 55 -1.96 28.51 7.02
C ARG A 55 -0.95 27.67 7.81
N GLY A 56 -0.41 28.20 8.90
CA GLY A 56 0.51 27.46 9.77
C GLY A 56 -0.14 26.22 10.38
N THR A 57 -1.35 26.35 10.92
CA THR A 57 -2.13 25.21 11.44
C THR A 57 -2.45 24.20 10.35
N LEU A 58 -2.89 24.65 9.16
CA LEU A 58 -3.19 23.78 8.03
C LEU A 58 -1.95 23.02 7.53
N ALA A 59 -0.79 23.68 7.46
CA ALA A 59 0.46 23.02 7.09
C ALA A 59 0.84 21.93 8.09
N LYS A 60 0.67 22.19 9.39
CA LYS A 60 0.95 21.22 10.45
C LYS A 60 -0.01 20.02 10.41
N LEU A 61 -1.29 20.25 10.14
CA LEU A 61 -2.27 19.17 9.94
C LEU A 61 -1.95 18.32 8.71
N LYS A 62 -1.55 18.95 7.59
CA LYS A 62 -1.11 18.21 6.40
C LYS A 62 0.11 17.35 6.68
N GLN A 63 1.09 17.89 7.39
CA GLN A 63 2.29 17.15 7.78
C GLN A 63 1.94 15.93 8.65
N LEU A 64 1.07 16.10 9.67
CA LEU A 64 0.64 14.99 10.52
C LEU A 64 -0.09 13.90 9.72
N LEU A 65 -0.94 14.30 8.77
CA LEU A 65 -1.64 13.36 7.90
C LEU A 65 -0.66 12.58 7.00
N GLU A 66 0.36 13.26 6.46
CA GLU A 66 1.42 12.64 5.66
C GLU A 66 2.26 11.67 6.49
N GLU A 67 2.66 12.05 7.71
CA GLU A 67 3.40 11.20 8.65
C GLU A 67 2.61 9.93 9.05
N GLU A 68 1.32 10.07 9.36
CA GLU A 68 0.43 8.94 9.67
C GLU A 68 0.30 7.99 8.47
N SER A 69 0.11 8.55 7.26
CA SER A 69 0.03 7.75 6.05
C SER A 69 1.34 7.04 5.70
N ALA A 70 2.49 7.66 5.97
CA ALA A 70 3.80 7.06 5.73
C ALA A 70 4.06 5.89 6.68
N MET A 71 3.69 6.03 7.95
CA MET A 71 3.84 4.96 8.95
C MET A 71 2.99 3.74 8.59
N MET A 72 1.73 3.97 8.17
CA MET A 72 0.83 2.89 7.74
C MET A 72 1.35 2.17 6.49
N ASN A 73 1.94 2.90 5.53
CA ASN A 73 2.55 2.28 4.36
C ASN A 73 3.76 1.40 4.70
N VAL A 74 4.59 1.80 5.68
CA VAL A 74 5.72 0.99 6.15
C VAL A 74 5.22 -0.31 6.77
N GLU A 75 4.21 -0.25 7.64
CA GLU A 75 3.64 -1.43 8.28
C GLU A 75 3.03 -2.41 7.26
N ILE A 76 2.31 -1.89 6.26
CA ILE A 76 1.77 -2.73 5.17
C ILE A 76 2.91 -3.39 4.38
N LEU A 77 3.98 -2.66 4.05
CA LEU A 77 5.13 -3.20 3.32
C LEU A 77 5.85 -4.31 4.11
N GLU A 78 6.00 -4.14 5.42
CA GLU A 78 6.56 -5.18 6.31
C GLU A 78 5.69 -6.44 6.34
N GLN A 79 4.36 -6.27 6.44
CA GLN A 79 3.43 -7.41 6.37
C GLN A 79 3.51 -8.12 5.00
N GLN A 80 3.60 -7.37 3.91
CA GLN A 80 3.74 -7.92 2.57
C GLN A 80 5.06 -8.73 2.44
N ALA A 81 6.16 -8.20 2.98
CA ALA A 81 7.46 -8.88 2.97
C ALA A 81 7.40 -10.20 3.75
N ASN A 82 6.79 -10.22 4.94
CA ASN A 82 6.59 -11.45 5.72
C ASN A 82 5.76 -12.50 4.97
N ILE A 83 4.66 -12.10 4.32
CA ILE A 83 3.85 -13.02 3.49
C ILE A 83 4.68 -13.58 2.33
N THR A 84 5.51 -12.75 1.71
CA THR A 84 6.35 -13.16 0.58
C THR A 84 7.42 -14.16 1.03
N ASP A 85 8.03 -13.95 2.19
CA ASP A 85 8.99 -14.89 2.79
C ASP A 85 8.33 -16.21 3.20
N LEU A 86 7.09 -16.18 3.72
CA LEU A 86 6.29 -17.39 3.99
C LEU A 86 6.01 -18.23 2.74
N LEU A 87 5.96 -17.59 1.55
CA LEU A 87 5.71 -18.28 0.28
C LEU A 87 7.00 -18.72 -0.43
N ARG A 88 8.17 -18.28 0.04
CA ARG A 88 9.46 -18.51 -0.62
C ARG A 88 10.03 -19.90 -0.34
N ASP A 89 9.74 -20.44 0.84
CA ASP A 89 10.09 -21.82 1.20
C ASP A 89 8.81 -22.66 1.11
N PRO A 90 8.70 -23.65 0.20
CA PRO A 90 7.56 -24.54 0.20
C PRO A 90 7.49 -25.19 1.59
N ASP A 91 6.39 -24.89 2.29
CA ASP A 91 6.05 -25.42 3.61
C ASP A 91 6.58 -26.86 3.76
N PRO A 92 7.22 -27.23 4.88
CA PRO A 92 7.62 -28.61 5.15
C PRO A 92 6.54 -29.65 4.77
N VAL A 93 5.26 -29.28 4.87
CA VAL A 93 4.10 -30.05 4.39
C VAL A 93 4.08 -30.22 2.87
N LEU A 94 4.28 -29.15 2.09
CA LEU A 94 4.37 -29.23 0.62
C LEU A 94 5.58 -30.06 0.18
N ARG A 95 6.73 -29.91 0.85
CA ARG A 95 7.90 -30.75 0.58
C ARG A 95 7.64 -32.22 0.92
N TRP A 96 6.86 -32.51 1.96
CA TRP A 96 6.45 -33.87 2.32
C TRP A 96 5.44 -34.47 1.32
N LEU A 97 4.55 -33.64 0.75
CA LEU A 97 3.58 -34.06 -0.28
C LEU A 97 4.20 -34.23 -1.68
N SER A 98 5.37 -33.66 -1.92
CA SER A 98 6.06 -33.77 -3.22
C SER A 98 6.36 -35.24 -3.56
N ALA A 99 6.13 -35.59 -4.83
CA ALA A 99 6.47 -36.92 -5.32
C ALA A 99 7.99 -37.16 -5.19
N PRO A 100 8.41 -38.39 -4.81
CA PRO A 100 9.82 -38.74 -4.80
C PRO A 100 10.40 -38.67 -6.22
N ASP A 101 11.68 -38.33 -6.30
CA ASP A 101 12.40 -38.31 -7.58
C ASP A 101 12.52 -39.72 -8.16
N VAL A 102 11.75 -39.98 -9.21
CA VAL A 102 11.64 -41.28 -9.89
C VAL A 102 12.90 -41.63 -10.70
N SER A 103 13.77 -40.66 -11.00
CA SER A 103 14.98 -40.89 -11.80
C SER A 103 15.92 -41.88 -11.12
N THR A 104 16.15 -41.71 -9.83
CA THR A 104 17.02 -42.60 -9.03
C THR A 104 16.56 -44.06 -9.07
N SER A 105 15.25 -44.30 -8.88
CA SER A 105 14.69 -45.65 -8.95
C SER A 105 14.70 -46.21 -10.38
N HIS A 106 14.59 -45.37 -11.39
CA HIS A 106 14.69 -45.76 -12.79
C HIS A 106 16.12 -46.19 -13.14
N ASP A 107 17.11 -45.36 -12.79
CA ASP A 107 18.53 -45.59 -13.04
C ASP A 107 18.99 -46.87 -12.34
N ASP A 108 18.57 -47.09 -11.08
CA ASP A 108 18.82 -48.32 -10.35
C ASP A 108 18.25 -49.56 -11.05
N ALA A 109 17.05 -49.47 -11.60
CA ALA A 109 16.43 -50.57 -12.33
C ALA A 109 17.18 -50.85 -13.64
N VAL A 110 17.58 -49.80 -14.37
CA VAL A 110 18.39 -49.91 -15.59
C VAL A 110 19.75 -50.52 -15.29
N ASN A 111 20.42 -50.12 -14.21
CA ASN A 111 21.72 -50.65 -13.78
C ASN A 111 21.65 -52.11 -13.34
N LYS A 112 20.52 -52.54 -12.76
CA LYS A 112 20.27 -53.94 -12.39
C LYS A 112 19.85 -54.81 -13.59
N ARG A 113 19.54 -54.22 -14.74
CA ARG A 113 19.11 -54.95 -15.93
C ARG A 113 20.24 -55.83 -16.44
N HIS A 114 19.93 -57.11 -16.66
CA HIS A 114 20.87 -58.03 -17.29
C HIS A 114 20.76 -57.94 -18.81
N GLY A 115 21.91 -57.99 -19.51
CA GLY A 115 21.92 -58.04 -20.97
C GLY A 115 21.09 -59.21 -21.49
N ASN A 116 20.25 -58.96 -22.50
CA ASN A 116 19.32 -59.92 -23.12
C ASN A 116 18.12 -60.39 -22.26
N SER A 117 17.92 -59.87 -21.04
CA SER A 117 16.64 -60.07 -20.34
C SER A 117 15.53 -59.29 -21.05
N GLY A 118 14.31 -59.84 -21.07
CA GLY A 118 13.14 -59.17 -21.65
C GLY A 118 13.00 -59.24 -23.17
N GLY A 119 13.99 -59.78 -23.89
CA GLY A 119 13.89 -59.94 -25.35
C GLY A 119 12.69 -60.79 -25.81
N TRP A 120 12.33 -61.82 -25.02
CA TRP A 120 11.14 -62.66 -25.26
C TRP A 120 9.82 -61.89 -25.16
N PHE A 121 9.81 -60.76 -24.44
CA PHE A 121 8.65 -59.91 -24.26
C PHE A 121 8.59 -58.83 -25.35
N MET A 122 9.74 -58.20 -25.64
CA MET A 122 9.85 -57.17 -26.67
C MET A 122 9.62 -57.70 -28.09
N SER A 123 9.81 -59.01 -28.32
CA SER A 123 9.51 -59.66 -29.60
C SER A 123 8.04 -60.02 -29.81
N ARG A 124 7.17 -59.85 -28.81
CA ARG A 124 5.75 -60.21 -28.93
C ARG A 124 4.97 -59.14 -29.67
N ASP A 125 4.02 -59.60 -30.49
CA ASP A 125 3.11 -58.71 -31.22
C ASP A 125 2.31 -57.81 -30.28
N ASP A 126 1.93 -58.31 -29.11
CA ASP A 126 1.21 -57.52 -28.11
C ASP A 126 2.01 -56.28 -27.68
N TYR A 127 3.32 -56.43 -27.46
CA TYR A 127 4.21 -55.32 -27.06
C TYR A 127 4.34 -54.31 -28.20
N ASN A 128 4.53 -54.81 -29.42
CA ASN A 128 4.69 -53.95 -30.60
C ASN A 128 3.41 -53.18 -30.92
N LYS A 129 2.23 -53.80 -30.78
CA LYS A 129 0.93 -53.13 -30.91
C LYS A 129 0.76 -52.03 -29.86
N TRP A 130 0.98 -52.35 -28.58
CA TRP A 130 0.93 -51.36 -27.51
C TRP A 130 1.90 -50.19 -27.73
N LYS A 131 3.11 -50.46 -28.21
CA LYS A 131 4.12 -49.43 -28.46
C LYS A 131 3.76 -48.47 -29.61
N THR A 132 2.99 -48.94 -30.59
CA THR A 132 2.74 -48.21 -31.84
C THR A 132 1.33 -47.63 -31.95
N GLU A 133 0.36 -48.18 -31.23
CA GLU A 133 -1.02 -47.69 -31.21
C GLU A 133 -1.22 -46.57 -30.19
N GLU A 134 -1.80 -45.45 -30.64
CA GLU A 134 -2.23 -44.36 -29.75
C GLU A 134 -3.36 -44.82 -28.82
N ASN A 135 -3.37 -44.31 -27.58
CA ASN A 135 -4.36 -44.64 -26.54
C ASN A 135 -4.44 -46.14 -26.18
N SER A 136 -3.38 -46.90 -26.38
CA SER A 136 -3.31 -48.31 -26.02
C SER A 136 -2.75 -48.52 -24.59
N PHE A 137 -3.14 -49.63 -23.94
CA PHE A 137 -2.71 -49.99 -22.59
C PHE A 137 -2.26 -51.45 -22.52
N MET A 138 -1.16 -51.72 -21.83
CA MET A 138 -0.63 -53.06 -21.62
C MET A 138 -0.35 -53.32 -20.14
N TRP A 139 -0.82 -54.47 -19.64
CA TRP A 139 -0.60 -54.91 -18.27
C TRP A 139 0.37 -56.08 -18.20
N ILE A 140 1.50 -55.91 -17.54
CA ILE A 140 2.49 -56.97 -17.32
C ILE A 140 2.29 -57.53 -15.90
N HIS A 141 1.82 -58.76 -15.78
CA HIS A 141 1.63 -59.44 -14.50
C HIS A 141 2.61 -60.60 -14.31
N GLY A 142 2.89 -60.93 -13.04
CA GLY A 142 3.78 -62.03 -12.69
C GLY A 142 4.04 -62.05 -11.19
N MET A 143 4.58 -63.16 -10.67
CA MET A 143 4.90 -63.32 -9.24
C MET A 143 5.82 -62.20 -8.73
N THR A 144 5.79 -61.93 -7.42
CA THR A 144 6.76 -61.03 -6.78
C THR A 144 8.19 -61.49 -7.09
N GLY A 145 9.10 -60.56 -7.41
CA GLY A 145 10.48 -60.90 -7.76
C GLY A 145 10.71 -61.42 -9.19
N SER A 146 9.68 -61.51 -10.04
CA SER A 146 9.82 -61.91 -11.47
C SER A 146 10.55 -60.89 -12.37
N GLY A 147 11.15 -59.83 -11.80
CA GLY A 147 11.97 -58.88 -12.55
C GLY A 147 11.19 -57.87 -13.41
N LYS A 148 9.86 -57.78 -13.31
CA LYS A 148 9.03 -56.88 -14.13
C LYS A 148 9.50 -55.42 -14.16
N THR A 149 10.00 -54.90 -13.03
CA THR A 149 10.51 -53.51 -12.91
C THR A 149 11.90 -53.32 -13.53
N VAL A 150 12.68 -54.39 -13.66
CA VAL A 150 14.09 -54.40 -14.12
C VAL A 150 14.20 -54.89 -15.57
N LEU A 151 13.06 -55.17 -16.20
CA LEU A 151 12.92 -55.82 -17.52
C LEU A 151 13.31 -54.90 -18.69
#